data_AF-A0A2W4I2C3-F1
#
_entry.id   AF-A0A2W4I2C3-F1
#
_cell.length_a   1.000
_cell.length_b   1.000
_cell.length_c   1.000
_cell.angle_alpha   90.00
_cell.angle_beta   90.00
_cell.angle_gamma   90.00
#
_symmetry.space_group_name_H-M   'P 1'
#
loop_
_entity.id
_entity.type
_entity.pdbx_description
1 polymer ?
#
loop_
_entity_poly.entity_id
_entity_poly.type
_entity_poly.pdbx_seq_one_letter_code
_entity_poly.pdbx_strand_id
1 'polypeptide(L)'
;MEETKIEISPALRAAGALSECLTSLTSAAAKLSEKRATLEEKMIKRYFHDLAREISDASSLIHQRLSDGKLSWSSENHEAAMQLTTAIQDRLQEFHKAIDYDWNYLEQYFEHGFYLELTENSHLLEKIREFVSKLKS
;
A
#
# COMPACT_ATOMS: atom_id res chain seq x y z
N MET A 1 -19.70 28.08 -17.30
CA MET A 1 -18.90 27.48 -16.22
C MET A 1 -19.52 26.15 -15.91
N GLU A 2 -18.95 25.06 -16.43
CA GLU A 2 -19.37 23.71 -16.05
C GLU A 2 -18.83 23.43 -14.65
N GLU A 3 -19.73 23.28 -13.68
CA GLU A 3 -19.40 22.70 -12.39
C GLU A 3 -19.05 21.23 -12.62
N THR A 4 -17.76 20.90 -12.58
CA THR A 4 -17.29 19.52 -12.55
C THR A 4 -17.83 18.89 -11.27
N LYS A 5 -18.94 18.13 -11.39
CA LYS A 5 -19.51 17.37 -10.27
C LYS A 5 -18.43 16.44 -9.73
N ILE A 6 -17.94 16.75 -8.52
CA ILE A 6 -17.06 15.87 -7.76
C ILE A 6 -17.86 14.61 -7.47
N GLU A 7 -17.52 13.49 -8.10
CA GLU A 7 -17.99 12.20 -7.63
C GLU A 7 -17.21 11.86 -6.35
N ILE A 8 -17.76 12.31 -5.21
CA ILE A 8 -17.18 12.12 -3.88
C ILE A 8 -17.05 10.61 -3.54
N SER A 9 -17.88 9.76 -4.15
CA SER A 9 -17.92 8.31 -3.92
C SER A 9 -16.62 7.59 -4.35
N PRO A 10 -16.10 7.73 -5.59
CA PRO A 10 -14.83 7.18 -6.01
C PRO A 10 -13.62 7.52 -5.14
N ALA A 11 -13.47 8.78 -4.72
CA ALA A 11 -12.37 9.22 -3.88
C ALA A 11 -12.42 8.59 -2.48
N LEU A 12 -13.62 8.55 -1.88
CA LEU A 12 -13.82 7.88 -0.60
C LEU A 12 -13.57 6.38 -0.68
N ARG A 13 -13.96 5.73 -1.78
CA ARG A 13 -13.66 4.31 -2.02
C ARG A 13 -12.15 4.06 -2.10
N ALA A 14 -11.41 4.93 -2.79
CA ALA A 14 -9.96 4.84 -2.87
C ALA A 14 -9.31 4.98 -1.48
N ALA A 15 -9.73 5.97 -0.68
CA ALA A 15 -9.24 6.13 0.69
C ALA A 15 -9.58 4.93 1.59
N GLY A 16 -10.77 4.34 1.41
CA GLY A 16 -11.19 3.10 2.07
C GLY A 16 -10.28 1.93 1.72
N ALA A 17 -10.04 1.69 0.42
CA ALA A 17 -9.17 0.62 -0.06
C ALA A 17 -7.72 0.78 0.41
N LEU A 18 -7.19 2.02 0.44
CA LEU A 18 -5.88 2.31 1.03
C LEU A 18 -5.84 1.97 2.52
N SER A 19 -6.90 2.29 3.26
CA SER A 19 -7.00 1.98 4.70
C SER A 19 -7.08 0.47 4.97
N GLU A 20 -7.74 -0.29 4.11
CA GLU A 20 -7.73 -1.76 4.15
C GLU A 20 -6.33 -2.32 3.90
N CYS A 21 -5.61 -1.78 2.90
CA CYS A 21 -4.21 -2.14 2.64
C CYS A 21 -3.34 -1.88 3.87
N LEU A 22 -3.49 -0.71 4.50
CA LEU A 22 -2.76 -0.34 5.73
C LEU A 22 -3.01 -1.33 6.86
N THR A 23 -4.27 -1.76 7.05
CA THR A 23 -4.64 -2.73 8.09
C THR A 23 -4.00 -4.10 7.82
N SER A 24 -4.06 -4.58 6.57
CA SER A 24 -3.43 -5.85 6.20
C SER A 24 -1.91 -5.82 6.35
N LEU A 25 -1.31 -4.69 5.99
CA LEU A 25 0.14 -4.50 6.00
C LEU A 25 0.69 -4.37 7.43
N THR A 26 -0.02 -3.68 8.32
CA THR A 26 0.32 -3.62 9.75
C THR A 26 0.18 -4.98 10.43
N SER A 27 -0.84 -5.76 10.07
CA SER A 27 -0.99 -7.16 10.52
C SER A 27 0.20 -8.04 10.07
N ALA A 28 0.60 -7.93 8.80
CA ALA A 28 1.78 -8.60 8.25
C ALA A 28 3.08 -8.25 9.01
N ALA A 29 3.31 -6.95 9.27
CA ALA A 29 4.47 -6.49 10.02
C ALA A 29 4.45 -6.93 11.51
N ALA A 30 3.26 -7.05 12.11
CA ALA A 30 3.10 -7.56 13.46
C ALA A 30 3.50 -9.04 13.54
N LYS A 31 3.06 -9.89 12.60
CA LYS A 31 3.45 -11.31 12.53
C LYS A 31 4.98 -11.47 12.42
N LEU A 32 5.66 -10.66 11.61
CA LEU A 32 7.14 -10.65 11.53
C LEU A 32 7.82 -10.26 12.86
N SER A 33 7.11 -9.59 13.76
CA SER A 33 7.65 -9.11 15.03
C SER A 33 7.57 -10.14 16.17
N GLU A 34 6.83 -11.24 15.97
CA GLU A 34 6.59 -12.25 17.02
C GLU A 34 7.76 -13.24 17.19
N LYS A 35 8.77 -13.21 16.32
CA LYS A 35 9.92 -14.13 16.34
C LYS A 35 11.27 -13.42 16.16
N ARG A 36 12.34 -14.20 16.37
CA ARG A 36 13.73 -13.76 16.14
C ARG A 36 13.94 -13.60 14.63
N ALA A 37 13.96 -12.35 14.17
CA ALA A 37 13.99 -12.04 12.76
C ALA A 37 15.39 -12.18 12.12
N THR A 38 15.46 -12.80 10.94
CA THR A 38 16.60 -12.77 10.02
C THR A 38 16.87 -11.33 9.53
N LEU A 39 17.92 -11.11 8.74
CA LEU A 39 18.20 -9.79 8.18
C LEU A 39 17.12 -9.40 7.15
N GLU A 40 16.76 -10.35 6.30
CA GLU A 40 15.77 -10.23 5.23
C GLU A 40 14.39 -9.90 5.81
N GLU A 41 13.96 -10.60 6.87
CA GLU A 41 12.70 -10.31 7.55
C GLU A 41 12.67 -8.89 8.15
N LYS A 42 13.81 -8.42 8.69
CA LYS A 42 13.92 -7.03 9.18
C LYS A 42 13.84 -6.02 8.03
N MET A 43 14.40 -6.34 6.87
CA MET A 43 14.35 -5.50 5.69
C MET A 43 12.92 -5.44 5.12
N ILE A 44 12.22 -6.58 5.01
CA ILE A 44 10.82 -6.65 4.61
C ILE A 44 9.94 -5.87 5.60
N LYS A 45 10.13 -6.08 6.91
CA LYS A 45 9.40 -5.33 7.93
C LYS A 45 9.61 -3.81 7.79
N ARG A 46 10.84 -3.37 7.55
CA ARG A 46 11.12 -1.94 7.33
C ARG A 46 10.39 -1.43 6.09
N TYR A 47 10.48 -2.16 4.98
CA TYR A 47 9.79 -1.81 3.74
C TYR A 47 8.28 -1.70 3.96
N PHE A 48 7.69 -2.64 4.70
CA PHE A 48 6.29 -2.58 5.10
C PHE A 48 5.98 -1.33 5.93
N HIS A 49 6.78 -0.99 6.94
CA HIS A 49 6.56 0.26 7.67
C HIS A 49 6.63 1.50 6.77
N ASP A 50 7.56 1.55 5.83
CA ASP A 50 7.66 2.65 4.87
C ASP A 50 6.42 2.70 3.96
N LEU A 51 5.95 1.55 3.46
CA LEU A 51 4.76 1.46 2.61
C LEU A 51 3.49 1.84 3.40
N ALA A 52 3.34 1.38 4.65
CA ALA A 52 2.26 1.79 5.55
C ALA A 52 2.22 3.31 5.73
N ARG A 53 3.39 3.93 5.94
CA ARG A 53 3.50 5.38 6.10
C ARG A 53 3.00 6.10 4.86
N GLU A 54 3.48 5.72 3.67
CA GLU A 54 3.06 6.37 2.42
C GLU A 54 1.57 6.15 2.14
N ILE A 55 1.02 4.97 2.45
CA ILE A 55 -0.43 4.69 2.36
C ILE A 55 -1.23 5.59 3.30
N SER A 56 -0.77 5.73 4.55
CA SER A 56 -1.39 6.61 5.53
C SER A 56 -1.36 8.07 5.09
N ASP A 57 -0.24 8.53 4.54
CA ASP A 57 -0.08 9.90 4.02
C ASP A 57 -1.00 10.14 2.82
N ALA A 58 -1.10 9.18 1.89
CA ALA A 58 -2.00 9.24 0.75
C ALA A 58 -3.49 9.30 1.18
N SER A 59 -3.91 8.38 2.05
CA SER A 59 -5.29 8.33 2.56
C SER A 59 -5.65 9.63 3.30
N SER A 60 -4.75 10.12 4.16
CA SER A 60 -4.93 11.37 4.90
C SER A 60 -5.06 12.56 3.96
N LEU A 61 -4.24 12.65 2.91
CA LEU A 61 -4.29 13.72 1.92
C LEU A 61 -5.61 13.72 1.14
N ILE A 62 -6.12 12.55 0.74
CA ILE A 62 -7.42 12.42 0.09
C ILE A 62 -8.52 12.94 1.01
N HIS A 63 -8.56 12.48 2.26
CA HIS A 63 -9.55 12.92 3.25
C HIS A 63 -9.47 14.43 3.52
N GLN A 64 -8.26 14.98 3.66
CA GLN A 64 -8.07 16.42 3.85
C GLN A 64 -8.56 17.22 2.65
N ARG A 65 -8.19 16.84 1.42
CA ARG A 65 -8.62 17.53 0.20
C ARG A 65 -10.12 17.43 -0.02
N LEU A 66 -10.74 16.29 0.32
CA LEU A 66 -12.20 16.13 0.33
C LEU A 66 -12.86 17.08 1.33
N SER A 67 -12.36 17.12 2.56
CA SER A 67 -12.88 18.00 3.61
C SER A 67 -12.76 19.48 3.23
N ASP A 68 -11.66 19.87 2.60
CA ASP A 68 -11.43 21.24 2.12
C ASP A 68 -12.27 21.60 0.87
N GLY A 69 -12.95 20.64 0.25
CA GLY A 69 -13.61 20.82 -1.04
C GLY A 69 -12.65 21.10 -2.20
N LYS A 70 -11.36 20.76 -2.04
CA LYS A 70 -10.27 21.03 -3.00
C LYS A 70 -9.83 19.79 -3.77
N LEU A 71 -10.48 18.64 -3.55
CA LEU A 71 -10.13 17.44 -4.28
C LEU A 71 -10.68 17.49 -5.70
N SER A 72 -9.78 17.66 -6.67
CA SER A 72 -10.05 17.31 -8.06
C SER A 72 -9.80 15.82 -8.25
N TRP A 73 -10.87 15.04 -8.40
CA TRP A 73 -10.77 13.59 -8.57
C TRP A 73 -11.12 13.19 -10.00
N SER A 74 -10.10 12.95 -10.82
CA SER A 74 -10.25 12.48 -12.20
C SER A 74 -10.41 10.96 -12.27
N SER A 75 -10.88 10.46 -13.42
CA SER A 75 -10.89 9.03 -13.73
C SER A 75 -9.48 8.42 -13.68
N GLU A 76 -8.45 9.18 -14.08
CA GLU A 76 -7.05 8.76 -13.98
C GLU A 76 -6.61 8.58 -12.52
N ASN A 77 -7.02 9.47 -11.62
CA ASN A 77 -6.73 9.33 -10.19
C ASN A 77 -7.43 8.10 -9.60
N HIS A 78 -8.67 7.85 -10.04
CA HIS A 78 -9.40 6.65 -9.63
C HIS A 78 -8.70 5.37 -10.10
N GLU A 79 -8.34 5.29 -11.37
CA GLU A 79 -7.67 4.12 -11.94
C GLU A 79 -6.31 3.89 -11.27
N ALA A 80 -5.51 4.94 -11.10
CA ALA A 80 -4.22 4.86 -10.41
C ALA A 80 -4.37 4.35 -8.96
N ALA A 81 -5.37 4.83 -8.23
CA ALA A 81 -5.63 4.37 -6.87
C ALA A 81 -6.03 2.88 -6.85
N MET A 82 -6.88 2.43 -7.76
CA MET A 82 -7.31 1.03 -7.85
C MET A 82 -6.15 0.11 -8.23
N GLN A 83 -5.34 0.47 -9.23
CA GLN A 83 -4.17 -0.31 -9.63
C GLN A 83 -3.18 -0.43 -8.47
N LEU A 84 -2.97 0.66 -7.73
CA LEU A 84 -2.07 0.67 -6.57
C LEU A 84 -2.59 -0.23 -5.44
N THR A 85 -3.87 -0.11 -5.07
CA THR A 85 -4.44 -0.91 -3.97
C THR A 85 -4.49 -2.38 -4.33
N THR A 86 -4.85 -2.75 -5.57
CA THR A 86 -4.78 -4.14 -6.03
C THR A 86 -3.36 -4.68 -5.99
N ALA A 87 -2.37 -3.95 -6.50
CA ALA A 87 -0.98 -4.40 -6.48
C ALA A 87 -0.44 -4.60 -5.05
N ILE A 88 -0.83 -3.75 -4.10
CA ILE A 88 -0.47 -3.91 -2.68
C ILE A 88 -1.18 -5.14 -2.09
N GLN A 89 -2.48 -5.31 -2.35
CA GLN A 89 -3.26 -6.43 -1.84
C GLN A 89 -2.74 -7.77 -2.32
N ASP A 90 -2.39 -7.90 -3.61
CA ASP A 90 -1.84 -9.12 -4.19
C ASP A 90 -0.55 -9.53 -3.46
N ARG A 91 0.37 -8.58 -3.23
CA ARG A 91 1.63 -8.84 -2.52
C ARG A 91 1.42 -9.18 -1.06
N LEU A 92 0.49 -8.52 -0.38
CA LEU A 92 0.15 -8.87 0.99
C LEU A 92 -0.51 -10.24 1.08
N GLN A 93 -1.33 -10.63 0.10
CA GLN A 93 -1.95 -11.95 0.08
C GLN A 93 -0.91 -13.07 -0.11
N GLU A 94 0.05 -12.88 -1.02
CA GLU A 94 1.18 -13.80 -1.18
C GLU A 94 2.00 -13.91 0.11
N PHE A 95 2.27 -12.78 0.74
CA PHE A 95 3.00 -12.72 2.00
C PHE A 95 2.28 -13.42 3.16
N HIS A 96 0.97 -13.17 3.33
CA HIS A 96 0.16 -13.84 4.37
C HIS A 96 0.10 -15.34 4.13
N LYS A 97 -0.03 -15.79 2.88
CA LYS A 97 0.07 -17.22 2.54
C LYS A 97 1.41 -17.81 2.97
N ALA A 98 2.52 -17.11 2.70
CA ALA A 98 3.84 -17.58 3.08
C ALA A 98 3.97 -17.71 4.61
N ILE A 99 3.49 -16.73 5.38
CA ILE A 99 3.54 -16.78 6.84
C ILE A 99 2.63 -17.86 7.43
N ASP A 100 1.43 -18.01 6.90
CA ASP A 100 0.43 -18.88 7.51
C ASP A 100 0.67 -20.38 7.21
N TYR A 101 1.41 -20.73 6.14
CA TYR A 101 1.57 -22.12 5.69
C TYR A 101 2.68 -22.88 6.42
N ASP A 102 3.90 -22.34 6.53
CA ASP A 102 4.99 -22.89 7.37
C ASP A 102 6.14 -21.88 7.48
N TRP A 103 6.62 -21.62 8.69
CA TRP A 103 7.74 -20.72 8.96
C TRP A 103 9.07 -21.22 8.36
N ASN A 104 9.25 -22.53 8.18
CA ASN A 104 10.44 -23.05 7.51
C ASN A 104 10.40 -22.83 5.98
N TYR A 105 9.19 -22.73 5.40
CA TYR A 105 9.01 -22.35 4.00
C TYR A 105 9.31 -20.85 3.82
N LEU A 106 9.05 -20.05 4.86
CA LEU A 106 9.29 -18.61 4.88
C LEU A 106 10.78 -18.26 4.74
N GLU A 107 11.68 -18.97 5.43
CA GLU A 107 13.12 -18.79 5.28
C GLU A 107 13.57 -19.05 3.84
N GLN A 108 13.16 -20.16 3.23
CA GLN A 108 13.49 -20.46 1.83
C GLN A 108 12.84 -19.46 0.85
N TYR A 109 11.60 -19.05 1.09
CA TYR A 109 10.89 -18.09 0.23
C TYR A 109 11.49 -16.67 0.30
N PHE A 110 11.96 -16.25 1.48
CA PHE A 110 12.67 -14.98 1.65
C PHE A 110 14.13 -15.02 1.19
N GLU A 111 14.83 -16.15 1.37
CA GLU A 111 16.16 -16.37 0.81
C GLU A 111 16.15 -16.43 -0.73
N HIS A 112 15.02 -16.77 -1.36
CA HIS A 112 14.89 -16.93 -2.81
C HIS A 112 14.21 -15.75 -3.55
N GLY A 113 14.18 -14.56 -2.95
CA GLY A 113 13.97 -13.33 -3.74
C GLY A 113 12.67 -12.58 -3.53
N PHE A 114 11.82 -12.95 -2.57
CA PHE A 114 10.63 -12.14 -2.27
C PHE A 114 10.97 -10.69 -1.88
N TYR A 115 12.07 -10.44 -1.16
CA TYR A 115 12.50 -9.06 -0.89
C TYR A 115 12.84 -8.32 -2.19
N LEU A 116 13.55 -8.96 -3.13
CA LEU A 116 13.83 -8.38 -4.45
C LEU A 116 12.55 -8.14 -5.25
N GLU A 117 11.60 -9.07 -5.22
CA GLU A 117 10.28 -8.88 -5.84
C GLU A 117 9.54 -7.67 -5.24
N LEU A 118 9.61 -7.54 -3.92
CA LEU A 118 8.97 -6.45 -3.18
C LEU A 118 9.63 -5.10 -3.45
N THR A 119 10.96 -5.02 -3.50
CA THR A 119 11.67 -3.75 -3.66
C THR A 119 11.96 -3.38 -5.11
N GLU A 120 12.45 -4.32 -5.91
CA GLU A 120 12.98 -4.07 -7.25
C GLU A 120 12.00 -4.37 -8.37
N ASN A 121 11.05 -5.31 -8.21
CA ASN A 121 10.12 -5.64 -9.30
C ASN A 121 8.75 -4.96 -9.13
N SER A 122 8.29 -4.77 -7.89
CA SER A 122 6.95 -4.22 -7.65
C SER A 122 6.89 -2.69 -7.76
N HIS A 123 7.98 -2.00 -7.39
CA HIS A 123 8.09 -0.54 -7.31
C HIS A 123 6.94 0.14 -6.54
N LEU A 124 6.35 -0.54 -5.55
CA LEU A 124 5.13 -0.05 -4.88
C LEU A 124 5.34 1.29 -4.16
N LEU A 125 6.49 1.46 -3.49
CA LEU A 125 6.85 2.72 -2.83
C LEU A 125 6.96 3.90 -3.81
N GLU A 126 7.48 3.67 -5.01
CA GLU A 126 7.60 4.71 -6.03
C GLU A 126 6.22 5.07 -6.57
N LYS A 127 5.41 4.07 -6.92
CA LYS A 127 4.03 4.26 -7.41
C LYS A 127 3.17 5.04 -6.43
N ILE A 128 3.26 4.76 -5.13
CA ILE A 128 2.47 5.51 -4.14
C ILE A 128 2.98 6.94 -3.96
N ARG A 129 4.29 7.18 -4.00
CA ARG A 129 4.84 8.53 -3.94
C ARG A 129 4.46 9.37 -5.15
N GLU A 130 4.47 8.76 -6.35
CA GLU A 130 3.99 9.41 -7.57
C GLU A 130 2.50 9.75 -7.46
N PHE A 131 1.69 8.82 -6.98
CA PHE A 131 0.27 9.06 -6.73
C PHE A 131 0.05 10.21 -5.74
N VAL A 132 0.76 10.22 -4.60
CA VAL A 132 0.71 11.31 -3.61
C VAL A 132 1.16 12.64 -4.22
N SER A 133 2.19 12.65 -5.06
CA SER A 133 2.67 13.85 -5.76
C SER A 133 1.58 14.44 -6.67
N LYS A 134 0.90 13.59 -7.45
CA LYS A 134 -0.23 13.99 -8.30
C LYS A 134 -1.41 14.56 -7.51
N LEU A 135 -1.65 14.05 -6.30
CA LEU A 135 -2.68 14.60 -5.40
C LEU A 135 -2.28 15.92 -4.75
N LYS A 136 -0.98 16.24 -4.70
CA LYS A 136 -0.45 17.49 -4.14
C LYS A 136 -0.43 18.63 -5.15
N SER A 137 -0.25 18.34 -6.44
CA SER A 137 -0.46 19.31 -7.53
C SER A 137 -1.89 19.87 -7.56
#